data_AF-A0A2T0WHD6-F1
#
_entry.id   AF-A0A2T0WHD6-F1
#
_cell.length_a   1.000
_cell.length_b   1.000
_cell.length_c   1.000
_cell.angle_alpha   90.00
_cell.angle_beta   90.00
_cell.angle_gamma   90.00
#
_symmetry.space_group_name_H-M   'P 1'
#
loop_
_entity.id
_entity.type
_entity.pdbx_description
1 polymer ?
#
loop_
_entity_poly.entity_id
_entity_poly.type
_entity_poly.pdbx_seq_one_letter_code
_entity_poly.pdbx_strand_id
1 'polypeptide(L)'
;MKRILLALALMGSAAHAEGPDASLWAPIEAYETALNNGDLAGVMAQFTDAPVTIPNANQELFVLHREEGSNWQIARYIFATTLPAQ
;
A
#
# COMPACT_ATOMS: atom_id res chain seq x y z
N MET A 1 14.45 -19.87 -4.12
CA MET A 1 14.18 -18.66 -3.31
C MET A 1 12.97 -18.95 -2.44
N LYS A 2 13.03 -18.63 -1.15
CA LYS A 2 12.12 -19.16 -0.11
C LYS A 2 10.90 -18.24 0.00
N ARG A 3 9.71 -18.72 -0.39
CA ARG A 3 8.43 -17.98 -0.37
C ARG A 3 7.91 -17.95 1.08
N ILE A 4 7.93 -16.79 1.73
CA ILE A 4 7.28 -16.61 3.03
C ILE A 4 5.82 -16.24 2.76
N LEU A 5 4.93 -17.23 2.93
CA LEU A 5 3.48 -17.04 2.92
C LEU A 5 3.03 -16.61 4.32
N LEU A 6 2.52 -15.39 4.44
CA LEU A 6 1.78 -14.96 5.63
C LEU A 6 0.28 -14.95 5.25
N ALA A 7 -0.44 -15.98 5.69
CA ALA A 7 -1.89 -16.06 5.53
C ALA A 7 -2.56 -15.39 6.73
N LEU A 8 -3.30 -14.31 6.49
CA LEU A 8 -4.26 -13.76 7.45
C LEU A 8 -5.66 -14.02 6.90
N ALA A 9 -6.36 -14.99 7.52
CA ALA A 9 -7.72 -15.35 7.16
C ALA A 9 -8.72 -14.55 8.00
N LEU A 10 -9.60 -13.76 7.36
CA LEU A 10 -10.93 -13.43 7.87
C LEU A 10 -11.95 -13.64 6.75
N MET A 11 -12.96 -14.48 7.02
CA MET A 11 -14.01 -14.90 6.10
C MET A 11 -15.00 -13.75 5.82
N GLY A 12 -15.32 -13.55 4.54
CA GLY A 12 -16.41 -12.68 4.10
C GLY A 12 -16.56 -12.65 2.57
N SER A 13 -17.49 -13.45 2.06
CA SER A 13 -17.96 -13.55 0.66
C SER A 13 -17.15 -14.46 -0.28
N ALA A 14 -17.81 -15.54 -0.71
CA ALA A 14 -17.36 -16.43 -1.77
C ALA A 14 -17.51 -15.74 -3.13
N ALA A 15 -16.54 -14.92 -3.52
CA ALA A 15 -16.34 -14.47 -4.89
C ALA A 15 -14.84 -14.25 -5.11
N HIS A 16 -14.24 -14.99 -6.04
CA HIS A 16 -12.80 -15.08 -6.35
C HIS A 16 -11.90 -15.69 -5.27
N ALA A 17 -11.89 -17.02 -5.23
CA ALA A 17 -10.71 -17.77 -4.78
C ALA A 17 -9.99 -18.36 -6.00
N GLU A 18 -9.58 -17.51 -6.95
CA GLU A 18 -8.44 -17.86 -7.79
C GLU A 18 -7.19 -17.43 -7.03
N GLY A 19 -6.16 -18.30 -6.99
CA GLY A 19 -4.85 -17.89 -6.49
C GLY A 19 -4.38 -16.64 -7.23
N PRO A 20 -3.44 -15.85 -6.66
CA PRO A 20 -3.00 -14.61 -7.29
C PRO A 20 -2.64 -14.88 -8.74
N ASP A 21 -3.29 -14.14 -9.65
CA ASP A 21 -3.04 -14.23 -11.07
C ASP A 21 -1.54 -14.07 -11.31
N ALA A 22 -0.93 -15.07 -11.94
CA ALA A 22 0.51 -15.07 -12.22
C ALA A 22 0.93 -13.85 -13.05
N SER A 23 -0.02 -13.23 -13.79
CA SER A 23 0.19 -11.98 -14.52
C SER A 23 0.50 -10.79 -13.60
N LEU A 24 0.08 -10.82 -12.33
CA LEU A 24 0.33 -9.76 -11.37
C LEU A 24 1.79 -9.72 -10.92
N TRP A 25 2.55 -10.81 -11.07
CA TRP A 25 3.91 -10.88 -10.53
C TRP A 25 4.93 -10.13 -11.39
N ALA A 26 4.77 -10.17 -12.72
CA ALA A 26 5.71 -9.50 -13.61
C ALA A 26 5.80 -7.97 -13.38
N PRO A 27 4.68 -7.23 -13.21
CA PRO A 27 4.73 -5.82 -12.84
C PRO A 27 5.39 -5.56 -11.48
N ILE A 28 5.17 -6.43 -10.48
CA ILE A 28 5.77 -6.29 -9.14
C ILE A 28 7.28 -6.47 -9.21
N GLU A 29 7.77 -7.51 -9.90
CA GLU A 29 9.20 -7.75 -10.06
C GLU A 29 9.91 -6.62 -10.82
N ALA A 30 9.24 -6.06 -11.85
CA ALA A 30 9.75 -4.91 -12.59
C ALA A 30 9.84 -3.65 -11.71
N TYR A 31 8.80 -3.38 -10.91
CA TYR A 31 8.79 -2.28 -9.95
C TYR A 31 9.90 -2.43 -8.90
N GLU A 32 10.01 -3.59 -8.25
CA GLU A 32 11.02 -3.86 -7.21
C GLU A 32 12.45 -3.71 -7.75
N THR A 33 12.69 -4.18 -8.97
CA THR A 33 13.99 -4.02 -9.63
C THR A 33 14.33 -2.55 -9.87
N ALA A 34 13.40 -1.77 -10.42
CA ALA A 34 13.61 -0.35 -10.65
C ALA A 34 13.84 0.42 -9.33
N LEU A 35 13.05 0.12 -8.31
CA LEU A 35 13.16 0.73 -6.98
C LEU A 35 14.53 0.45 -6.33
N ASN A 36 14.96 -0.81 -6.32
CA ASN A 36 16.24 -1.21 -5.72
C ASN A 36 17.45 -0.63 -6.48
N ASN A 37 17.30 -0.32 -7.76
CA ASN A 37 18.34 0.30 -8.57
C ASN A 37 18.31 1.85 -8.50
N GLY A 38 17.35 2.44 -7.81
CA GLY A 38 17.16 3.90 -7.78
C GLY A 38 16.73 4.49 -9.13
N ASP A 39 16.11 3.69 -10.01
CA ASP A 39 15.64 4.11 -11.33
C ASP A 39 14.23 4.70 -11.25
N LEU A 40 14.15 6.02 -11.12
CA LEU A 40 12.88 6.74 -11.07
C LEU A 40 12.05 6.56 -12.34
N ALA A 41 12.67 6.51 -13.53
CA ALA A 41 11.94 6.38 -14.78
C ALA A 41 11.28 4.99 -14.90
N GLY A 42 12.02 3.95 -14.53
CA GLY A 42 11.52 2.58 -14.47
C GLY A 42 10.38 2.39 -13.47
N VAL A 43 10.46 3.06 -12.30
CA VAL A 43 9.37 3.08 -11.32
C VAL A 43 8.12 3.74 -11.90
N MET A 44 8.27 4.92 -12.51
CA MET A 44 7.13 5.66 -13.06
C MET A 44 6.45 4.94 -14.23
N ALA A 45 7.20 4.15 -15.01
CA ALA A 45 6.65 3.36 -16.11
C ALA A 45 5.65 2.26 -15.67
N GLN A 46 5.64 1.90 -14.37
CA GLN A 46 4.66 0.94 -13.83
C GLN A 46 3.32 1.59 -13.46
N PHE A 47 3.23 2.92 -13.47
CA PHE A 47 2.00 3.64 -13.19
C PHE A 47 1.27 4.01 -14.48
N THR A 48 -0.04 4.14 -14.40
CA THR A 48 -0.85 4.66 -15.50
C THR A 48 -0.83 6.19 -15.47
N ASP A 49 -0.96 6.83 -16.64
CA ASP A 49 -1.08 8.29 -16.75
C ASP A 49 -2.41 8.84 -16.22
N ALA A 50 -3.38 7.95 -15.95
CA ALA A 50 -4.70 8.31 -15.50
C ALA A 50 -4.74 8.46 -13.96
N PRO A 51 -5.44 9.48 -13.43
CA PRO A 51 -5.67 9.58 -12.00
C PRO A 51 -6.47 8.36 -11.51
N VAL A 52 -5.92 7.64 -10.54
CA VAL A 52 -6.62 6.56 -9.85
C VAL A 52 -7.47 7.17 -8.74
N THR A 53 -8.80 7.12 -8.89
CA THR A 53 -9.71 7.46 -7.80
C THR A 53 -9.81 6.28 -6.86
N ILE A 54 -9.32 6.41 -5.63
CA ILE A 54 -9.48 5.41 -4.59
C ILE A 54 -10.76 5.77 -3.80
N PRO A 55 -11.89 5.06 -4.01
CA PRO A 55 -13.09 5.34 -3.25
C PRO A 55 -12.83 5.06 -1.78
N ASN A 56 -12.96 6.10 -0.95
CA ASN A 56 -12.75 6.05 0.49
C ASN A 56 -11.30 5.72 0.91
N ALA A 57 -10.34 6.53 0.48
CA ALA A 57 -9.01 6.51 1.07
C ALA A 57 -9.11 6.92 2.56
N ASN A 58 -8.80 5.99 3.47
CA ASN A 58 -8.59 6.33 4.87
C ASN A 58 -7.48 7.38 4.93
N GLN A 59 -7.78 8.53 5.52
CA GLN A 59 -6.79 9.56 5.76
C GLN A 59 -6.21 9.36 7.15
N GLU A 60 -4.93 8.98 7.19
CA GLU A 60 -4.19 8.74 8.42
C GLU A 60 -3.12 9.81 8.61
N LEU A 61 -3.07 10.41 9.80
CA LEU A 61 -2.01 11.32 10.23
C LEU A 61 -1.14 10.62 11.28
N PHE A 62 0.15 10.53 11.00
CA PHE A 62 1.16 10.05 11.93
C PHE A 62 1.92 11.25 12.50
N VAL A 63 1.87 11.44 13.81
CA VAL A 63 2.67 12.43 14.52
C VAL A 63 3.81 11.71 15.21
N LEU A 64 5.04 12.04 14.83
CA LEU A 64 6.26 11.52 15.44
C LEU A 64 6.80 12.59 16.37
N HIS A 65 6.86 12.27 17.67
CA HIS A 65 7.43 13.13 18.69
C HIS A 65 8.63 12.41 19.32
N ARG A 66 9.78 13.08 19.35
CA ARG A 66 10.94 12.60 20.06
C ARG A 66 10.99 13.29 21.42
N GLU A 67 10.87 12.52 22.49
CA GLU A 67 11.02 13.04 23.85
C GLU A 67 12.50 13.36 24.15
N GLU A 68 12.75 14.01 25.29
CA GLU A 68 14.11 14.20 25.81
C GLU A 68 14.85 12.85 25.84
N GLY A 69 15.93 12.73 25.06
CA GLY A 69 16.70 11.50 24.87
C GLY A 69 16.44 10.77 23.54
N SER A 70 16.26 9.45 23.60
CA SER A 70 16.20 8.56 22.43
C SER A 70 14.85 7.86 22.25
N ASN A 71 13.85 8.21 23.07
CA ASN A 71 12.53 7.61 22.99
C ASN A 71 11.67 8.31 21.95
N TRP A 72 10.97 7.51 21.14
CA TRP A 72 10.01 7.97 20.15
C TRP A 72 8.60 7.68 20.60
N GLN A 73 7.75 8.68 20.51
CA GLN A 73 6.31 8.56 20.63
C GLN A 73 5.67 8.70 19.26
N ILE A 74 4.72 7.82 18.99
CA ILE A 74 3.99 7.80 17.72
C ILE A 74 2.50 7.89 18.06
N ALA A 75 1.84 8.92 17.56
CA ALA A 75 0.39 9.02 17.58
C ALA A 75 -0.17 8.81 16.17
N ARG A 76 -1.21 7.98 16.07
CA ARG A 76 -1.95 7.75 14.82
C ARG A 76 -3.36 8.31 14.97
N TYR A 77 -3.69 9.28 14.12
CA TYR A 77 -5.04 9.81 14.00
C TYR A 77 -5.66 9.30 12.71
N ILE A 78 -6.83 8.69 12.81
CA ILE A 78 -7.63 8.28 11.66
C ILE A 78 -8.83 9.21 11.61
N PHE A 79 -9.11 9.77 10.45
CA PHE A 79 -10.31 10.57 10.22
C PHE A 79 -10.92 10.23 8.86
N ALA A 80 -12.25 10.24 8.79
CA ALA A 80 -12.99 10.07 7.56
C ALA A 80 -13.35 11.47 7.03
N THR A 81 -12.90 11.83 5.84
CA THR A 81 -13.27 13.10 5.20
C THR A 81 -14.53 13.04 4.34
N THR A 82 -15.32 11.97 4.44
CA THR A 82 -16.55 11.84 3.66
C THR A 82 -17.77 12.33 4.46
N LEU A 83 -17.92 13.66 4.56
CA LEU A 83 -19.28 14.20 4.60
C LEU A 83 -19.88 13.93 3.21
N PRO A 84 -20.98 13.17 3.07
CA PRO A 84 -21.67 13.09 1.79
C PRO A 84 -22.10 14.51 1.37
N ALA A 85 -22.04 14.80 0.07
CA ALA A 85 -22.55 16.05 -0.47
C ALA A 85 -24.00 16.28 0.01
N GLN A 86 -24.28 17.44 0.59
CA GLN A 86 -25.64 17.85 0.99
C GLN A 86 -26.47 18.28 -0.22
#